data_AF-A0A177MFZ4-F1
#
_entry.id   AF-A0A177MFZ4-F1
#
_cell.length_a   1.000
_cell.length_b   1.000
_cell.length_c   1.000
_cell.angle_alpha   90.00
_cell.angle_beta   90.00
_cell.angle_gamma   90.00
#
_symmetry.space_group_name_H-M   'P 1'
#
loop_
_entity.id
_entity.type
_entity.pdbx_description
1 polymer ?
#
loop_
_entity_poly.entity_id
_entity_poly.type
_entity_poly.pdbx_seq_one_letter_code
_entity_poly.pdbx_strand_id
1 'polypeptide(L)'
;MVNNKNLSCYSEPLPESVATNRRIAGGPIYGPDEVLALLDENGSGCIRAWTRDCIADLQKYSMELDDVEELIRLCFRSGRYIDSEWCQQKTDGPWAACDAYQVTQRKWVKYAHKEMDFENYIKFAIGKTGQLMLLISCHPPEIRR
;
A
#
# COMPACT_ATOMS: atom_id res chain seq x y z
N MET A 1 24.16 6.74 -8.89
CA MET A 1 23.29 7.10 -10.04
C MET A 1 21.89 7.31 -9.48
N VAL A 2 21.37 8.53 -9.56
CA VAL A 2 20.01 8.85 -9.07
C VAL A 2 19.00 8.27 -10.05
N ASN A 3 18.04 7.48 -9.57
CA ASN A 3 17.01 6.86 -10.40
C ASN A 3 15.66 7.58 -10.22
N ASN A 4 15.48 8.74 -10.86
CA ASN A 4 14.23 9.51 -10.82
C ASN A 4 13.18 8.99 -11.82
N LYS A 5 12.83 7.70 -11.72
CA LYS A 5 11.78 7.10 -12.55
C LYS A 5 10.51 6.87 -11.76
N ASN A 6 9.38 7.24 -12.35
CA ASN A 6 8.06 6.86 -11.87
C ASN A 6 7.75 5.42 -12.30
N LEU A 7 7.54 4.53 -11.34
CA LEU A 7 7.16 3.13 -11.56
C LEU A 7 5.66 2.88 -11.41
N SER A 8 4.87 3.88 -11.03
CA SER A 8 3.41 3.79 -10.96
C SER A 8 2.73 4.16 -12.28
N CYS A 9 1.51 3.67 -12.51
CA CYS A 9 0.71 4.05 -13.68
C CYS A 9 0.23 5.52 -13.63
N TYR A 10 0.28 6.17 -12.45
CA TYR A 10 -0.03 7.58 -12.28
C TYR A 10 0.81 8.48 -13.21
N SER A 11 0.17 9.48 -13.83
CA SER A 11 0.73 10.22 -14.97
C SER A 11 1.25 11.62 -14.64
N GLU A 12 1.00 12.14 -13.44
CA GLU A 12 1.49 13.47 -13.08
C GLU A 12 3.02 13.52 -12.92
N PRO A 13 3.62 14.73 -13.04
CA PRO A 13 5.06 14.91 -12.87
C PRO A 13 5.55 14.48 -11.48
N LEU A 14 6.78 13.95 -11.45
CA LEU A 14 7.47 13.69 -10.20
C LEU A 14 7.75 15.00 -9.45
N PRO A 15 7.79 14.96 -8.11
CA PRO A 15 8.25 16.11 -7.33
C PRO A 15 9.71 16.45 -7.68
N GLU A 16 10.05 17.74 -7.69
CA GLU A 16 11.39 18.23 -8.05
C GLU A 16 12.47 17.72 -7.10
N SER A 17 12.13 17.50 -5.82
CA SER A 17 13.03 16.88 -4.84
C SER A 17 12.27 16.22 -3.68
N VAL A 18 12.97 15.36 -2.93
CA VAL A 18 12.45 14.74 -1.70
C VAL A 18 12.08 15.78 -0.63
N ALA A 19 12.71 16.96 -0.66
CA ALA A 19 12.44 18.05 0.29
C ALA A 19 11.17 18.85 -0.02
N THR A 20 10.58 18.66 -1.21
CA THR A 20 9.31 19.30 -1.59
C THR A 20 8.09 18.52 -1.10
N ASN A 21 6.92 19.15 -1.11
CA ASN A 21 5.67 18.50 -0.72
C ASN A 21 5.38 17.31 -1.65
N ARG A 22 5.33 16.10 -1.08
CA ARG A 22 5.08 14.86 -1.83
C ARG A 22 3.60 14.50 -1.95
N ARG A 23 2.71 15.27 -1.32
CA ARG A 23 1.27 15.01 -1.32
C ARG A 23 0.66 15.25 -2.70
N ILE A 24 -0.25 14.37 -3.07
CA ILE A 24 -1.06 14.46 -4.27
C ILE A 24 -2.47 14.86 -3.83
N ALA A 25 -3.03 15.89 -4.47
CA ALA A 25 -4.36 16.40 -4.14
C ALA A 25 -5.45 15.66 -4.96
N GLY A 26 -6.69 15.65 -4.46
CA GLY A 26 -7.84 15.12 -5.20
C GLY A 26 -8.44 13.81 -4.68
N GLY A 27 -7.86 13.23 -3.62
CA GLY A 27 -8.32 11.96 -3.06
C GLY A 27 -7.54 10.76 -3.64
N PRO A 28 -8.06 9.53 -3.48
CA PRO A 28 -7.45 8.33 -4.04
C PRO A 28 -7.13 8.47 -5.52
N ILE A 29 -5.93 8.05 -5.92
CA ILE A 29 -5.49 8.09 -7.32
C ILE A 29 -5.72 6.77 -8.07
N TYR A 30 -6.04 5.69 -7.35
CA TYR A 30 -6.42 4.40 -7.92
C TYR A 30 -7.90 4.12 -7.66
N GLY A 31 -8.65 3.89 -8.74
CA GLY A 31 -10.08 3.58 -8.64
C GLY A 31 -10.34 2.21 -8.01
N PRO A 32 -11.39 2.04 -7.19
CA PRO A 32 -11.73 0.73 -6.61
C PRO A 32 -11.89 -0.36 -7.66
N ASP A 33 -12.57 -0.08 -8.78
CA ASP A 33 -12.84 -1.06 -9.84
C ASP A 33 -11.54 -1.55 -10.50
N GLU A 34 -10.57 -0.68 -10.73
CA GLU A 34 -9.26 -1.04 -11.31
C GLU A 34 -8.48 -1.95 -10.36
N VAL A 35 -8.41 -1.57 -9.08
CA VAL A 35 -7.68 -2.33 -8.06
C VAL A 35 -8.32 -3.69 -7.84
N LEU A 36 -9.65 -3.74 -7.70
CA LEU A 36 -10.37 -4.99 -7.47
C LEU A 36 -10.29 -5.92 -8.69
N ALA A 37 -10.39 -5.40 -9.92
CA ALA A 37 -10.20 -6.20 -11.12
C ALA A 37 -8.81 -6.84 -11.20
N LEU A 38 -7.75 -6.09 -10.84
CA LEU A 38 -6.38 -6.62 -10.81
C LEU A 38 -6.24 -7.78 -9.82
N LEU A 39 -6.82 -7.63 -8.62
CA LEU A 39 -6.80 -8.68 -7.59
C LEU A 39 -7.71 -9.86 -7.95
N ASP A 40 -8.84 -9.65 -8.61
CA ASP A 40 -9.74 -10.72 -9.05
C ASP A 40 -9.09 -11.60 -10.12
N GLU A 41 -8.31 -11.00 -11.03
CA GLU A 41 -7.63 -11.74 -12.09
C GLU A 41 -6.39 -12.51 -11.58
N ASN A 42 -5.65 -11.93 -10.62
CA ASN A 42 -4.30 -12.43 -10.27
C ASN A 42 -4.15 -12.90 -8.81
N GLY A 43 -5.14 -12.64 -7.96
CA GLY A 43 -5.03 -12.78 -6.51
C GLY A 43 -3.82 -12.02 -5.94
N SER A 44 -3.27 -12.53 -4.85
CA SER A 44 -2.04 -12.04 -4.24
C SER A 44 -0.80 -12.15 -5.15
N GLY A 45 -0.89 -12.92 -6.24
CA GLY A 45 0.17 -13.12 -7.22
C GLY A 45 0.66 -11.86 -7.92
N CYS A 46 -0.17 -10.80 -7.99
CA CYS A 46 0.22 -9.49 -8.53
C CYS A 46 0.86 -8.55 -7.50
N ILE A 47 0.84 -8.89 -6.20
CA ILE A 47 1.33 -8.02 -5.13
C ILE A 47 2.84 -8.23 -4.94
N ARG A 48 3.60 -7.13 -4.84
CA ARG A 48 5.04 -7.16 -4.58
C ARG A 48 5.37 -6.18 -3.47
N ALA A 49 5.86 -6.69 -2.34
CA ALA A 49 6.50 -5.86 -1.30
C ALA A 49 7.70 -5.12 -1.91
N TRP A 50 7.59 -3.80 -2.00
CA TRP A 50 8.48 -3.00 -2.85
C TRP A 50 9.58 -2.29 -2.07
N THR A 51 9.30 -1.88 -0.82
CA THR A 51 10.28 -1.28 0.08
C THR A 51 10.85 -2.33 1.03
N ARG A 52 12.10 -2.12 1.48
CA ARG A 52 12.73 -3.02 2.46
C ARG A 52 11.99 -3.02 3.80
N ASP A 53 11.50 -1.86 4.22
CA ASP A 53 10.82 -1.70 5.49
C ASP A 53 9.47 -2.43 5.48
N CYS A 54 8.73 -2.38 4.35
CA CYS A 54 7.52 -3.18 4.19
C CYS A 54 7.81 -4.69 4.25
N ILE A 55 8.89 -5.17 3.63
CA ILE A 55 9.29 -6.58 3.72
C ILE A 55 9.54 -6.96 5.19
N ALA A 56 10.24 -6.10 5.94
CA ALA A 56 10.51 -6.32 7.35
C ALA A 56 9.23 -6.31 8.20
N ASP A 57 8.27 -5.43 7.90
CA ASP A 57 6.98 -5.37 8.59
C ASP A 57 6.15 -6.63 8.35
N LEU A 58 6.05 -7.09 7.09
CA LEU A 58 5.33 -8.34 6.77
C LEU A 58 5.91 -9.52 7.56
N GLN A 59 7.24 -9.64 7.63
CA GLN A 59 7.90 -10.67 8.43
C GLN A 59 7.62 -10.51 9.93
N LYS A 60 7.77 -9.29 10.46
CA LYS A 60 7.57 -8.97 11.88
C LYS A 60 6.17 -9.29 12.35
N TYR A 61 5.17 -9.03 11.53
CA TYR A 61 3.76 -9.25 11.86
C TYR A 61 3.22 -10.58 11.30
N SER A 62 4.09 -11.41 10.71
CA SER A 62 3.72 -12.71 10.12
C SER A 62 2.54 -12.60 9.13
N MET A 63 2.60 -11.59 8.27
CA MET A 63 1.62 -11.36 7.21
C MET A 63 2.14 -11.90 5.88
N GLU A 64 1.34 -12.74 5.24
CA GLU A 64 1.59 -13.22 3.88
C GLU A 64 0.89 -12.33 2.85
N LEU A 65 1.22 -12.47 1.56
CA LEU A 65 0.59 -11.65 0.51
C LEU A 65 -0.92 -11.90 0.38
N ASP A 66 -1.41 -13.08 0.76
CA ASP A 66 -2.85 -13.38 0.82
C ASP A 66 -3.54 -12.56 1.92
N ASP A 67 -2.91 -12.35 3.07
CA ASP A 67 -3.42 -11.44 4.10
C ASP A 67 -3.47 -10.00 3.56
N VAL A 68 -2.44 -9.59 2.84
CA VAL A 68 -2.37 -8.25 2.23
C VAL A 68 -3.46 -8.07 1.18
N GLU A 69 -3.72 -9.06 0.33
CA GLU A 69 -4.83 -9.04 -0.62
C GLU A 69 -6.15 -8.76 0.10
N GLU A 70 -6.43 -9.49 1.18
CA GLU A 70 -7.65 -9.31 1.97
C GLU A 70 -7.75 -7.88 2.53
N LEU A 71 -6.65 -7.35 3.05
CA LEU A 71 -6.56 -5.98 3.57
C LEU A 71 -6.82 -4.93 2.48
N ILE A 72 -6.28 -5.10 1.27
CA ILE A 72 -6.53 -4.18 0.15
C ILE A 72 -8.01 -4.21 -0.23
N ARG A 73 -8.61 -5.40 -0.31
CA ARG A 73 -10.05 -5.52 -0.58
C ARG A 73 -10.89 -4.87 0.53
N LEU A 74 -10.46 -4.96 1.79
CA LEU A 74 -11.09 -4.27 2.91
C LEU A 74 -11.00 -2.74 2.81
N CYS A 75 -9.94 -2.20 2.20
CA CYS A 75 -9.80 -0.74 1.99
C CYS A 75 -11.03 -0.15 1.32
N PHE A 76 -11.55 -0.82 0.30
CA PHE A 76 -12.68 -0.33 -0.51
C PHE A 76 -14.05 -0.70 0.05
N ARG A 77 -14.13 -1.67 0.98
CA ARG A 77 -15.40 -2.05 1.63
C ARG A 77 -15.69 -1.22 2.87
N SER A 78 -14.69 -1.01 3.71
CA SER A 78 -14.86 -0.39 5.03
C SER A 78 -13.63 0.38 5.51
N GLY A 79 -12.61 0.50 4.66
CA GLY A 79 -11.40 1.26 4.99
C GLY A 79 -11.62 2.76 4.92
N ARG A 80 -10.71 3.48 5.58
CA ARG A 80 -10.63 4.93 5.52
C ARG A 80 -9.40 5.31 4.71
N TYR A 81 -9.61 6.00 3.58
CA TYR A 81 -8.55 6.68 2.85
C TYR A 81 -7.86 7.73 3.76
N ILE A 82 -6.53 7.76 3.71
CA ILE A 82 -5.71 8.67 4.49
C ILE A 82 -5.17 9.79 3.61
N ASP A 83 -4.42 9.43 2.56
CA ASP A 83 -3.79 10.37 1.64
C ASP A 83 -3.21 9.65 0.41
N SER A 84 -2.84 10.45 -0.58
CA SER A 84 -2.05 10.03 -1.74
C SER A 84 -0.74 10.81 -1.75
N GLU A 85 0.37 10.11 -2.00
CA GLU A 85 1.69 10.76 -2.05
C GLU A 85 2.70 10.02 -2.93
N TRP A 86 3.68 10.78 -3.39
CA TRP A 86 4.89 10.24 -4.00
C TRP A 86 5.80 9.61 -2.95
N CYS A 87 6.02 8.31 -3.09
CA CYS A 87 6.93 7.53 -2.25
C CYS A 87 8.18 7.14 -3.05
N GLN A 88 9.34 7.26 -2.40
CA GLN A 88 10.61 6.80 -2.94
C GLN A 88 10.95 5.43 -2.34
N GLN A 89 11.38 4.48 -3.16
CA GLN A 89 11.69 3.11 -2.69
C GLN A 89 12.81 3.09 -1.63
N LYS A 90 13.80 3.97 -1.81
CA LYS A 90 14.96 4.22 -0.95
C LYS A 90 15.59 5.55 -1.39
N THR A 91 16.53 6.09 -0.63
CA THR A 91 17.31 7.27 -1.04
C THR A 91 17.85 7.10 -2.46
N ASP A 92 17.61 8.10 -3.31
CA ASP A 92 17.97 8.14 -4.74
C ASP A 92 17.39 7.01 -5.62
N GLY A 93 16.40 6.27 -5.08
CA GLY A 93 15.69 5.22 -5.77
C GLY A 93 14.50 5.71 -6.60
N PRO A 94 13.83 4.78 -7.32
CA PRO A 94 12.62 5.06 -8.07
C PRO A 94 11.46 5.52 -7.18
N TRP A 95 10.48 6.14 -7.81
CA TRP A 95 9.30 6.72 -7.20
C TRP A 95 8.03 5.99 -7.63
N ALA A 96 7.01 6.00 -6.76
CA ALA A 96 5.66 5.57 -7.08
C ALA A 96 4.66 6.52 -6.40
N ALA A 97 3.62 6.91 -7.11
CA ALA A 97 2.48 7.60 -6.51
C ALA A 97 1.62 6.55 -5.81
N CYS A 98 1.28 6.75 -4.55
CA CYS A 98 0.67 5.73 -3.72
C CYS A 98 -0.58 6.25 -3.03
N ASP A 99 -1.56 5.39 -2.84
CA ASP A 99 -2.66 5.63 -1.92
C ASP A 99 -2.41 4.93 -0.59
N ALA A 100 -2.76 5.60 0.49
CA ALA A 100 -2.72 5.07 1.85
C ALA A 100 -4.11 4.94 2.44
N TYR A 101 -4.35 3.82 3.12
CA TYR A 101 -5.60 3.51 3.79
C TYR A 101 -5.33 3.01 5.21
N GLN A 102 -6.32 3.21 6.08
CA GLN A 102 -6.42 2.54 7.37
C GLN A 102 -7.64 1.62 7.34
N VAL A 103 -7.44 0.36 7.72
CA VAL A 103 -8.49 -0.66 7.70
C VAL A 103 -8.52 -1.42 9.03
N THR A 104 -9.71 -1.83 9.44
CA THR A 104 -9.89 -2.72 10.58
C THR A 104 -10.24 -4.11 10.08
N GLN A 105 -9.41 -5.10 10.38
CA GLN A 105 -9.62 -6.50 10.07
C GLN A 105 -10.09 -7.23 11.33
N ARG A 106 -11.25 -7.88 11.27
CA ARG A 106 -11.74 -8.74 12.35
C ARG A 106 -11.23 -10.15 12.15
N LYS A 107 -10.43 -10.66 13.10
CA LYS A 107 -9.83 -12.00 13.05
C LYS A 107 -10.20 -12.81 14.30
N TRP A 108 -10.48 -14.09 14.14
CA TRP A 108 -10.60 -15.02 15.26
C TRP A 108 -9.22 -15.30 15.86
N VAL A 109 -9.01 -14.91 17.12
CA VAL A 109 -7.75 -15.15 17.82
C VAL A 109 -7.87 -16.45 18.60
N LYS A 110 -7.28 -17.52 18.06
CA LYS A 110 -7.36 -18.88 18.62
C LYS A 110 -7.04 -18.95 20.12
N TYR A 111 -5.99 -18.26 20.56
CA TYR A 111 -5.56 -18.27 21.96
C TYR A 111 -6.49 -17.48 22.91
N ALA A 112 -7.17 -16.45 22.40
CA ALA A 112 -8.10 -15.65 23.17
C ALA A 112 -9.54 -16.16 23.10
N HIS A 113 -9.81 -17.16 22.25
CA HIS A 113 -11.13 -17.75 22.00
C HIS A 113 -12.22 -16.71 21.68
N LYS A 114 -11.86 -15.66 20.92
CA LYS A 114 -12.78 -14.60 20.51
C LYS A 114 -12.34 -13.94 19.21
N GLU A 115 -13.28 -13.24 18.59
CA GLU A 115 -12.97 -12.28 17.52
C GLU A 115 -12.30 -11.04 18.11
N MET A 116 -11.30 -10.54 17.42
CA MET A 116 -10.59 -9.30 17.77
C MET A 116 -10.41 -8.45 16.52
N ASP A 117 -10.48 -7.15 16.73
CA ASP A 117 -10.29 -6.14 15.69
C ASP A 117 -8.81 -5.72 15.65
N PHE A 118 -8.21 -5.77 14.47
CA PHE A 118 -6.84 -5.38 14.19
C PHE A 118 -6.84 -4.23 13.19
N GLU A 119 -6.41 -3.06 13.62
CA GLU A 119 -6.20 -1.94 12.72
C GLU A 119 -4.89 -2.12 11.95
N ASN A 120 -4.91 -1.80 10.66
CA ASN A 120 -3.76 -1.85 9.77
C ASN A 120 -3.71 -0.57 8.94
N TYR A 121 -2.51 -0.02 8.81
CA TYR A 121 -2.13 0.96 7.80
C TYR A 121 -1.57 0.21 6.59
N ILE A 122 -2.08 0.53 5.41
CA ILE A 122 -1.61 -0.04 4.15
C ILE A 122 -1.40 1.06 3.13
N LYS A 123 -0.31 0.94 2.37
CA LYS A 123 0.02 1.87 1.29
C LYS A 123 0.47 1.10 0.06
N PHE A 124 -0.15 1.37 -1.07
CA PHE A 124 0.15 0.67 -2.31
C PHE A 124 0.08 1.60 -3.53
N ALA A 125 0.65 1.11 -4.64
CA ALA A 125 0.58 1.72 -5.95
C ALA A 125 0.31 0.65 -7.02
N ILE A 126 -0.31 1.03 -8.13
CA ILE A 126 -0.36 0.19 -9.33
C ILE A 126 0.87 0.50 -10.19
N GLY A 127 1.61 -0.53 -10.58
CA GLY A 127 2.80 -0.43 -11.40
C GLY A 127 2.51 0.10 -12.81
N LYS A 128 3.53 0.60 -13.51
CA LYS A 128 3.39 1.34 -14.78
C LYS A 128 2.59 0.62 -15.87
N THR A 129 2.65 -0.72 -15.89
CA THR A 129 1.94 -1.57 -16.87
C THR A 129 0.50 -1.90 -16.46
N GLY A 130 0.07 -1.54 -15.24
CA GLY A 130 -1.24 -1.92 -14.70
C GLY A 130 -1.32 -3.35 -14.15
N GLN A 131 -0.26 -4.16 -14.29
CA GLN A 131 -0.31 -5.61 -14.01
C GLN A 131 0.22 -6.00 -12.64
N LEU A 132 0.83 -5.07 -11.90
CA LEU A 132 1.45 -5.35 -10.61
C LEU A 132 0.99 -4.31 -9.59
N MET A 133 0.84 -4.75 -8.36
CA MET A 133 0.66 -3.87 -7.22
C MET A 133 1.96 -3.79 -6.42
N LEU A 134 2.48 -2.58 -6.24
CA LEU A 134 3.63 -2.28 -5.41
C LEU A 134 3.13 -1.99 -4.00
N LEU A 135 3.47 -2.84 -3.04
CA LEU A 135 3.15 -2.62 -1.63
C LEU A 135 4.29 -1.83 -0.97
N ILE A 136 3.98 -0.61 -0.52
CA ILE A 136 4.96 0.33 0.04
C ILE A 136 5.08 0.17 1.55
N SER A 137 3.97 -0.11 2.23
CA SER A 137 3.90 -0.27 3.68
C SER A 137 2.66 -1.08 4.05
N CYS A 138 2.78 -1.94 5.07
CA CYS A 138 1.68 -2.71 5.65
C CYS A 138 2.03 -3.06 7.10
N HIS A 139 1.44 -2.35 8.06
CA HIS A 139 1.70 -2.53 9.49
C HIS A 139 0.54 -2.01 10.35
N PRO A 140 0.41 -2.40 11.64
CA PRO A 140 -0.48 -1.73 12.57
C PRO A 140 -0.21 -0.22 12.63
N PRO A 141 -1.21 0.64 12.86
CA PRO A 141 -0.98 2.07 13.01
C PRO A 141 0.08 2.32 14.08
N GLU A 142 1.15 3.04 13.73
CA GLU A 142 2.12 3.45 14.74
C GLU A 142 1.40 4.37 15.74
N ILE A 143 1.48 4.02 17.03
CA ILE A 143 1.11 4.93 18.10
C ILE A 143 2.10 6.09 18.01
N ARG A 144 1.69 7.20 17.41
CA ARG A 144 2.43 8.48 17.53
C ARG A 144 2.45 8.84 19.01
N ARG A 145 3.55 8.51 19.69
CA ARG A 145 3.88 9.04 21.01
C ARG A 145 4.52 10.41 20.87
#